data_AF-A0A7S2YFC0-F1
#
_entry.id   AF-A0A7S2YFC0-F1
#
_cell.length_a   1.000
_cell.length_b   1.000
_cell.length_c   1.000
_cell.angle_alpha   90.00
_cell.angle_beta   90.00
_cell.angle_gamma   90.00
#
_symmetry.space_group_name_H-M   'P 1'
#
loop_
_entity.id
_entity.type
_entity.pdbx_description
1 polymer ?
#
loop_
_entity_poly.entity_id
_entity_poly.type
_entity_poly.pdbx_seq_one_letter_code
_entity_poly.pdbx_strand_id
1 'polypeptide(L)'
;TKRLRFGSAAVTALTLATVLSGALVAGNDAGRAINTWPRMHLEGVDYWIPPGSILWELEPWTRNLLETTATVQFNHRLLGTATAVSALTVAGAGLAATRGASVLTPQVQKGLMALGLAATGQFALGVSTLLYYVPLSLAATHQLGSVVVFTSGIYLTHALRYSAVPAVVQKGSTALAAAAAPRIATAATRSMSTAAAAKNLLSAPKVLK
;
A
#
# COMPACT_ATOMS: atom_id res chain seq x y z
N THR A 1 -9.64 6.61 -7.39
CA THR A 1 -10.29 5.90 -6.25
C THR A 1 -10.81 4.51 -6.61
N LYS A 2 -11.63 4.30 -7.66
CA LYS A 2 -12.16 2.95 -8.02
C LYS A 2 -11.06 1.88 -8.24
N ARG A 3 -10.03 2.18 -9.04
CA ARG A 3 -8.88 1.28 -9.27
C ARG A 3 -8.14 0.93 -7.97
N LEU A 4 -7.93 1.91 -7.09
CA LEU A 4 -7.27 1.70 -5.80
C LEU A 4 -8.10 0.85 -4.84
N ARG A 5 -9.43 1.02 -4.84
CA ARG A 5 -10.37 0.17 -4.08
C ARG A 5 -10.36 -1.27 -4.55
N PHE A 6 -10.38 -1.48 -5.86
CA PHE A 6 -10.27 -2.83 -6.43
C PHE A 6 -8.91 -3.44 -6.08
N GLY A 7 -7.82 -2.70 -6.27
CA GLY A 7 -6.47 -3.15 -5.93
C GLY A 7 -6.33 -3.52 -4.46
N SER A 8 -6.84 -2.70 -3.52
CA SER A 8 -6.77 -3.01 -2.09
C SER A 8 -7.57 -4.28 -1.74
N ALA A 9 -8.77 -4.45 -2.30
CA ALA A 9 -9.58 -5.64 -2.08
C ALA A 9 -8.92 -6.90 -2.68
N ALA A 10 -8.37 -6.80 -3.89
CA ALA A 10 -7.65 -7.89 -4.54
C ALA A 10 -6.41 -8.32 -3.74
N VAL A 11 -5.59 -7.36 -3.26
CA VAL A 11 -4.44 -7.65 -2.40
C VAL A 11 -4.86 -8.28 -1.08
N THR A 12 -5.97 -7.84 -0.50
CA THR A 12 -6.51 -8.41 0.75
C THR A 12 -6.93 -9.87 0.56
N ALA A 13 -7.63 -10.18 -0.54
CA ALA A 13 -8.01 -11.55 -0.90
C ALA A 13 -6.79 -12.42 -1.20
N LEU A 14 -5.80 -11.88 -1.92
CA LEU A 14 -4.54 -12.57 -2.19
C LEU A 14 -3.76 -12.85 -0.90
N THR A 15 -3.74 -11.91 0.05
CA THR A 15 -3.13 -12.11 1.37
C THR A 15 -3.81 -13.25 2.12
N LEU A 16 -5.15 -13.34 2.07
CA LEU A 16 -5.89 -14.46 2.68
C LEU A 16 -5.48 -15.80 2.04
N ALA A 17 -5.39 -15.86 0.71
CA ALA A 17 -4.91 -17.06 0.02
C ALA A 17 -3.48 -17.44 0.45
N THR A 18 -2.58 -16.46 0.59
CA THR A 18 -1.21 -16.66 1.08
C THR A 18 -1.17 -17.17 2.52
N VAL A 19 -2.04 -16.67 3.40
CA VAL A 19 -2.18 -17.14 4.79
C VAL A 19 -2.61 -18.61 4.82
N LEU A 20 -3.65 -18.96 4.05
CA LEU A 20 -4.14 -20.34 3.97
C LEU A 20 -3.06 -21.28 3.41
N SER A 21 -2.35 -20.86 2.37
CA SER A 21 -1.21 -21.61 1.84
C SER A 21 -0.06 -21.74 2.85
N GLY A 22 0.17 -20.74 3.70
CA GLY A 22 1.17 -20.80 4.77
C GLY A 22 0.80 -21.81 5.86
N ALA A 23 -0.49 -21.99 6.14
CA ALA A 23 -0.96 -23.05 7.04
C ALA A 23 -0.67 -24.45 6.47
N LEU A 24 -0.79 -24.64 5.16
CA LEU A 24 -0.40 -25.90 4.49
C LEU A 24 1.11 -26.15 4.59
N VAL A 25 1.94 -25.11 4.41
CA VAL A 25 3.40 -25.23 4.58
C VAL A 25 3.78 -25.69 5.99
N ALA A 26 3.09 -25.17 7.01
CA ALA A 26 3.28 -25.60 8.39
C ALA A 26 2.78 -27.02 8.63
N GLY A 27 1.66 -27.42 8.01
CA GLY A 27 1.10 -28.77 8.14
C GLY A 27 1.93 -29.87 7.46
N ASN A 28 2.58 -29.56 6.33
CA ASN A 28 3.42 -30.50 5.59
C ASN A 28 4.90 -30.45 6.00
N ASP A 29 5.26 -29.64 7.01
CA ASP A 29 6.65 -29.34 7.36
C ASP A 29 7.51 -28.85 6.17
N ALA A 30 6.86 -28.30 5.14
CA ALA A 30 7.51 -27.94 3.89
C ALA A 30 8.52 -26.79 4.06
N GLY A 31 8.29 -25.96 5.08
CA GLY A 31 9.21 -24.93 5.54
C GLY A 31 10.56 -25.49 6.02
N ARG A 32 10.62 -26.73 6.51
CA ARG A 32 11.84 -27.39 7.01
C ARG A 32 12.49 -28.31 5.97
N ALA A 33 11.78 -28.63 4.90
CA ALA A 33 12.24 -29.56 3.87
C ALA A 33 13.05 -28.84 2.76
N ILE A 34 12.67 -27.62 2.39
CA ILE A 34 13.23 -26.92 1.23
C ILE A 34 13.58 -25.49 1.66
N ASN A 35 14.83 -25.28 2.10
CA ASN A 35 15.26 -24.07 2.83
C ASN A 35 16.10 -23.08 2.00
N THR A 36 16.18 -23.26 0.69
CA THR A 36 16.87 -22.32 -0.21
C THR A 36 15.94 -21.25 -0.74
N TRP A 37 16.45 -20.05 -1.05
CA TRP A 37 15.71 -18.96 -1.69
C TRP A 37 16.66 -18.17 -2.61
N PRO A 38 16.26 -17.67 -3.80
CA PRO A 38 14.93 -17.78 -4.41
C PRO A 38 14.67 -19.10 -5.14
N ARG A 39 15.72 -19.83 -5.53
CA ARG A 39 15.62 -21.15 -6.14
C ARG A 39 15.24 -22.21 -5.11
N MET A 40 14.56 -23.25 -5.55
CA MET A 40 14.24 -24.43 -4.76
C MET A 40 15.26 -25.53 -5.05
N HIS A 41 16.04 -25.88 -4.05
CA HIS A 41 16.95 -27.03 -4.11
C HIS A 41 16.15 -28.31 -3.84
N LEU A 42 16.07 -29.16 -4.85
CA LEU A 42 15.35 -30.43 -4.81
C LEU A 42 16.20 -31.47 -5.54
N GLU A 43 16.36 -32.66 -4.96
CA GLU A 43 17.09 -33.78 -5.58
C GLU A 43 18.52 -33.42 -6.05
N GLY A 44 19.20 -32.53 -5.32
CA GLY A 44 20.57 -32.10 -5.66
C GLY A 44 20.66 -31.01 -6.74
N VAL A 45 19.53 -30.50 -7.23
CA VAL A 45 19.46 -29.52 -8.31
C VAL A 45 18.68 -28.27 -7.88
N ASP A 46 19.12 -27.10 -8.33
CA ASP A 46 18.44 -25.83 -8.07
C ASP A 46 17.45 -25.48 -9.19
N TYR A 47 16.17 -25.35 -8.84
CA TYR A 47 15.10 -24.99 -9.76
C TYR A 47 14.55 -23.59 -9.48
N TRP A 48 14.30 -22.82 -10.53
CA TRP A 48 13.43 -21.63 -10.45
C TRP A 48 11.96 -22.03 -10.42
N ILE A 49 11.61 -23.00 -11.27
CA ILE A 49 10.30 -23.66 -11.32
C ILE A 49 10.62 -25.16 -11.38
N PRO A 50 10.28 -25.94 -10.34
CA PRO A 50 10.51 -27.37 -10.35
C PRO A 50 9.73 -28.05 -11.50
N PRO A 51 10.27 -29.14 -12.09
CA PRO A 51 9.60 -29.86 -13.16
C PRO A 51 8.28 -30.48 -12.69
N GLY A 52 7.36 -30.66 -13.64
CA GLY A 52 6.05 -31.24 -13.35
C GLY A 52 6.10 -32.65 -12.76
N SER A 53 7.15 -33.44 -13.06
CA SER A 53 7.37 -34.76 -12.45
C SER A 53 7.55 -34.72 -10.93
N ILE A 54 8.02 -33.58 -10.38
CA ILE A 54 8.18 -33.38 -8.93
C ILE A 54 6.95 -32.68 -8.35
N LEU A 55 6.34 -31.74 -9.09
CA LEU A 55 5.19 -30.97 -8.60
C LEU A 55 3.86 -31.72 -8.68
N TRP A 56 3.74 -32.69 -9.58
CA TRP A 56 2.49 -33.38 -9.91
C TRP A 56 2.67 -34.91 -9.83
N GLU A 57 3.32 -35.37 -8.76
CA GLU A 57 3.63 -36.78 -8.54
C GLU A 57 2.40 -37.61 -8.13
N LEU A 58 1.46 -37.03 -7.39
CA LEU A 58 0.30 -37.73 -6.85
C LEU A 58 -0.91 -37.74 -7.80
N GLU A 59 -1.68 -38.83 -7.78
CA GLU A 59 -3.01 -38.92 -8.39
C GLU A 59 -4.12 -39.08 -7.31
N PRO A 60 -5.31 -38.45 -7.49
CA PRO A 60 -5.63 -37.44 -8.50
C PRO A 60 -4.78 -36.17 -8.34
N TRP A 61 -4.48 -35.47 -9.44
CA TRP A 61 -3.59 -34.30 -9.46
C TRP A 61 -3.87 -33.23 -8.40
N THR A 62 -5.13 -33.09 -7.95
CA THR A 62 -5.56 -32.14 -6.91
C THR A 62 -4.89 -32.37 -5.56
N ARG A 63 -4.50 -33.62 -5.24
CA ARG A 63 -3.79 -33.95 -3.99
C ARG A 63 -2.47 -33.22 -3.86
N ASN A 64 -1.76 -32.99 -4.98
CA ASN A 64 -0.48 -32.30 -4.96
C ASN A 64 -0.57 -30.87 -4.41
N LEU A 65 -1.73 -30.21 -4.54
CA LEU A 65 -1.93 -28.86 -4.02
C LEU A 65 -1.87 -28.78 -2.49
N LEU A 66 -2.16 -29.90 -1.81
CA LEU A 66 -2.30 -29.98 -0.36
C LEU A 66 -1.26 -30.90 0.29
N GLU A 67 -0.82 -31.94 -0.40
CA GLU A 67 -0.07 -33.06 0.19
C GLU A 67 1.40 -33.09 -0.25
N THR A 68 1.72 -32.63 -1.46
CA THR A 68 3.09 -32.67 -1.98
C THR A 68 3.90 -31.52 -1.40
N THR A 69 4.89 -31.83 -0.56
CA THR A 69 5.75 -30.86 0.13
C THR A 69 6.38 -29.85 -0.83
N ALA A 70 6.89 -30.31 -1.98
CA ALA A 70 7.46 -29.43 -3.00
C ALA A 70 6.42 -28.44 -3.57
N THR A 71 5.23 -28.92 -3.91
CA THR A 71 4.15 -28.13 -4.51
C THR A 71 3.55 -27.14 -3.53
N VAL A 72 3.26 -27.56 -2.31
CA VAL A 72 2.78 -26.69 -1.23
C VAL A 72 3.78 -25.55 -0.99
N GLN A 73 5.08 -25.89 -0.90
CA GLN A 73 6.11 -24.90 -0.68
C GLN A 73 6.25 -23.94 -1.87
N PHE A 74 6.31 -24.46 -3.09
CA PHE A 74 6.40 -23.65 -4.31
C PHE A 74 5.21 -22.68 -4.42
N ASN A 75 3.99 -23.16 -4.20
CA ASN A 75 2.78 -22.35 -4.25
C ASN A 75 2.82 -21.23 -3.20
N HIS A 76 3.21 -21.53 -1.96
CA HIS A 76 3.31 -20.52 -0.91
C HIS A 76 4.34 -19.44 -1.25
N ARG A 77 5.49 -19.83 -1.77
CA ARG A 77 6.56 -18.93 -2.22
C ARG A 77 6.07 -17.98 -3.33
N LEU A 78 5.36 -18.53 -4.30
CA LEU A 78 4.78 -17.77 -5.40
C LEU A 78 3.71 -16.77 -4.90
N LEU A 79 2.77 -17.26 -4.07
CA LEU A 79 1.72 -16.44 -3.47
C LEU A 79 2.29 -15.33 -2.57
N GLY A 80 3.30 -15.64 -1.75
CA GLY A 80 3.99 -14.68 -0.90
C GLY A 80 4.67 -13.57 -1.71
N THR A 81 5.37 -13.93 -2.78
CA THR A 81 6.00 -12.97 -3.69
C THR A 81 4.96 -12.10 -4.40
N ALA A 82 3.91 -12.71 -4.94
CA ALA A 82 2.82 -12.01 -5.60
C ALA A 82 2.10 -11.05 -4.65
N THR A 83 1.88 -11.46 -3.40
CA THR A 83 1.28 -10.62 -2.35
C THR A 83 2.15 -9.40 -2.05
N ALA A 84 3.45 -9.60 -1.83
CA ALA A 84 4.38 -8.51 -1.51
C ALA A 84 4.47 -7.49 -2.65
N VAL A 85 4.65 -7.96 -3.90
CA VAL A 85 4.71 -7.11 -5.08
C VAL A 85 3.40 -6.35 -5.31
N SER A 86 2.26 -7.04 -5.17
CA SER A 86 0.95 -6.40 -5.37
C SER A 86 0.65 -5.35 -4.29
N ALA A 87 0.97 -5.65 -3.03
CA ALA A 87 0.83 -4.72 -1.91
C ALA A 87 1.72 -3.48 -2.09
N LEU A 88 2.98 -3.66 -2.46
CA LEU A 88 3.90 -2.57 -2.77
C LEU A 88 3.43 -1.74 -3.96
N THR A 89 2.91 -2.38 -5.01
CA THR A 89 2.37 -1.69 -6.18
C THR A 89 1.17 -0.84 -5.81
N VAL A 90 0.22 -1.39 -5.04
CA VAL A 90 -0.96 -0.66 -4.56
C VAL A 90 -0.55 0.50 -3.66
N ALA A 91 0.36 0.28 -2.70
CA ALA A 91 0.87 1.31 -1.81
C ALA A 91 1.60 2.43 -2.58
N GLY A 92 2.54 2.07 -3.44
CA GLY A 92 3.34 2.99 -4.24
C GLY A 92 2.50 3.81 -5.22
N ALA A 93 1.62 3.16 -6.00
CA ALA A 93 0.74 3.85 -6.91
C ALA A 93 -0.27 4.76 -6.18
N GLY A 94 -0.79 4.31 -5.03
CA GLY A 94 -1.69 5.11 -4.20
C GLY A 94 -1.02 6.35 -3.62
N LEU A 95 0.20 6.21 -3.10
CA LEU A 95 0.98 7.33 -2.54
C LEU A 95 1.53 8.25 -3.64
N ALA A 96 1.90 7.75 -4.81
CA ALA A 96 2.29 8.60 -5.93
C ALA A 96 1.13 9.48 -6.42
N ALA A 97 -0.11 8.94 -6.40
CA ALA A 97 -1.30 9.68 -6.80
C ALA A 97 -1.63 10.88 -5.87
N THR A 98 -1.09 10.93 -4.64
CA THR A 98 -1.26 12.09 -3.74
C THR A 98 -0.41 13.29 -4.12
N ARG A 99 0.55 13.13 -5.04
CA ARG A 99 1.38 14.22 -5.56
C ARG A 99 0.66 15.05 -6.64
N GLY A 100 -0.53 14.63 -7.10
CA GLY A 100 -1.40 15.36 -8.03
C GLY A 100 -2.66 15.93 -7.37
N ALA A 101 -3.61 16.42 -8.17
CA ALA A 101 -4.88 17.04 -7.71
C ALA A 101 -5.85 16.13 -6.92
N SER A 102 -5.46 14.87 -6.65
CA SER A 102 -6.22 13.89 -5.89
C SER A 102 -5.82 13.90 -4.41
N VAL A 103 -6.53 14.67 -3.58
CA VAL A 103 -6.32 14.66 -2.13
C VAL A 103 -6.89 13.38 -1.53
N LEU A 104 -6.02 12.40 -1.22
CA LEU A 104 -6.39 11.24 -0.40
C LEU A 104 -6.51 11.68 1.08
N THR A 105 -7.48 11.13 1.79
CA THR A 105 -7.61 11.35 3.25
C THR A 105 -6.37 10.80 3.99
N PRO A 106 -5.95 11.40 5.13
CA PRO A 106 -4.84 10.90 5.93
C PRO A 106 -4.96 9.41 6.31
N GLN A 107 -6.18 8.92 6.54
CA GLN A 107 -6.48 7.53 6.88
C GLN A 107 -6.08 6.57 5.76
N VAL A 108 -6.37 6.94 4.50
CA VAL A 108 -5.96 6.16 3.32
C VAL A 108 -4.44 6.17 3.17
N GLN A 109 -3.78 7.31 3.36
CA GLN A 109 -2.32 7.40 3.30
C GLN A 109 -1.66 6.49 4.34
N LYS A 110 -2.13 6.53 5.59
CA LYS A 110 -1.69 5.62 6.66
C LYS A 110 -1.93 4.16 6.28
N GLY A 111 -3.08 3.83 5.69
CA GLY A 111 -3.39 2.47 5.25
C GLY A 111 -2.48 1.97 4.12
N LEU A 112 -2.15 2.82 3.15
CA LEU A 112 -1.21 2.51 2.08
C LEU A 112 0.19 2.24 2.63
N MET A 113 0.68 3.11 3.53
CA MET A 113 1.98 2.93 4.18
C MET A 113 2.01 1.66 5.04
N ALA A 114 0.98 1.44 5.87
CA ALA A 114 0.88 0.26 6.72
C ALA A 114 0.89 -1.03 5.89
N LEU A 115 0.08 -1.11 4.83
CA LEU A 115 0.03 -2.27 3.93
C LEU A 115 1.39 -2.53 3.27
N GLY A 116 2.02 -1.50 2.70
CA GLY A 116 3.31 -1.64 2.01
C GLY A 116 4.45 -2.08 2.94
N LEU A 117 4.57 -1.43 4.10
CA LEU A 117 5.61 -1.77 5.10
C LEU A 117 5.38 -3.15 5.71
N ALA A 118 4.14 -3.46 6.12
CA ALA A 118 3.81 -4.76 6.70
C ALA A 118 4.07 -5.89 5.68
N ALA A 119 3.64 -5.74 4.42
CA ALA A 119 3.84 -6.78 3.41
C ALA A 119 5.33 -7.00 3.09
N THR A 120 6.12 -5.92 3.04
CA THR A 120 7.57 -6.01 2.81
C THR A 120 8.29 -6.69 3.98
N GLY A 121 7.98 -6.26 5.21
CA GLY A 121 8.53 -6.88 6.42
C GLY A 121 8.12 -8.35 6.55
N GLN A 122 6.86 -8.66 6.24
CA GLN A 122 6.34 -10.03 6.26
C GLN A 122 7.06 -10.94 5.25
N PHE A 123 7.27 -10.45 4.03
CA PHE A 123 8.00 -11.21 3.01
C PHE A 123 9.45 -11.48 3.44
N ALA A 124 10.16 -10.46 3.95
CA ALA A 124 11.51 -10.62 4.46
C ALA A 124 11.57 -11.59 5.65
N LEU A 125 10.58 -11.52 6.56
CA LEU A 125 10.44 -12.43 7.69
C LEU A 125 10.15 -13.87 7.25
N GLY A 126 9.36 -14.06 6.20
CA GLY A 126 9.07 -15.38 5.62
C GLY A 126 10.30 -16.01 5.00
N VAL A 127 11.05 -15.24 4.21
CA VAL A 127 12.35 -15.67 3.67
C VAL A 127 13.33 -15.98 4.80
N SER A 128 13.36 -15.17 5.85
CA SER A 128 14.22 -15.45 7.01
C SER A 128 13.81 -16.74 7.73
N THR A 129 12.52 -16.93 7.98
CA THR A 129 11.98 -18.16 8.59
C THR A 129 12.39 -19.40 7.80
N LEU A 130 12.34 -19.30 6.47
CA LEU A 130 12.79 -20.34 5.55
C LEU A 130 14.29 -20.61 5.65
N LEU A 131 15.13 -19.57 5.54
CA LEU A 131 16.59 -19.73 5.53
C LEU A 131 17.15 -20.24 6.87
N TYR A 132 16.49 -19.92 7.98
CA TYR A 132 16.89 -20.36 9.33
C TYR A 132 16.23 -21.67 9.79
N TYR A 133 15.65 -22.45 8.87
CA TYR A 133 15.03 -23.75 9.18
C TYR A 133 13.87 -23.67 10.19
N VAL A 134 13.03 -22.65 10.03
CA VAL A 134 11.76 -22.47 10.75
C VAL A 134 11.92 -22.53 12.27
N PRO A 135 12.74 -21.64 12.88
CA PRO A 135 12.80 -21.58 14.33
C PRO A 135 11.47 -21.05 14.85
N LEU A 136 11.00 -21.60 15.98
CA LEU A 136 9.63 -21.36 16.49
C LEU A 136 9.32 -19.86 16.65
N SER A 137 10.27 -19.06 17.12
CA SER A 137 10.10 -17.62 17.30
C SER A 137 9.87 -16.90 15.96
N LEU A 138 10.65 -17.20 14.91
CA LEU A 138 10.45 -16.61 13.59
C LEU A 138 9.14 -17.10 12.96
N ALA A 139 8.84 -18.40 13.09
CA ALA A 139 7.61 -18.97 12.57
C ALA A 139 6.36 -18.32 13.21
N ALA A 140 6.35 -18.19 14.54
CA ALA A 140 5.27 -17.52 15.27
C ALA A 140 5.16 -16.03 14.89
N THR A 141 6.29 -15.34 14.80
CA THR A 141 6.31 -13.92 14.37
C THR A 141 5.80 -13.79 12.94
N HIS A 142 6.14 -14.71 12.05
CA HIS A 142 5.66 -14.73 10.68
C HIS A 142 4.14 -14.95 10.62
N GLN A 143 3.59 -15.86 11.44
CA GLN A 143 2.14 -16.03 11.52
C GLN A 143 1.45 -14.75 12.00
N LEU A 144 1.97 -14.11 13.06
CA LEU A 144 1.42 -12.84 13.56
C LEU A 144 1.54 -11.71 12.53
N GLY A 145 2.68 -11.60 11.84
CA GLY A 145 2.88 -10.60 10.81
C GLY A 145 1.92 -10.76 9.64
N SER A 146 1.51 -11.99 9.30
CA SER A 146 0.50 -12.24 8.27
C SER A 146 -0.87 -11.63 8.62
N VAL A 147 -1.24 -11.66 9.90
CA VAL A 147 -2.46 -11.01 10.42
C VAL A 147 -2.35 -9.49 10.30
N VAL A 148 -1.17 -8.91 10.53
CA VAL A 148 -0.93 -7.46 10.36
C VAL A 148 -1.10 -7.05 8.90
N VAL A 149 -0.57 -7.82 7.94
CA VAL A 149 -0.74 -7.54 6.50
C VAL A 149 -2.22 -7.60 6.12
N PHE A 150 -2.92 -8.67 6.52
CA PHE A 150 -4.34 -8.86 6.21
C PHE A 150 -5.21 -7.74 6.80
N THR A 151 -4.97 -7.39 8.07
CA THR A 151 -5.68 -6.30 8.77
C THR A 151 -5.42 -4.95 8.10
N SER A 152 -4.17 -4.69 7.66
CA SER A 152 -3.82 -3.47 6.93
C SER A 152 -4.57 -3.37 5.60
N GLY A 153 -4.74 -4.49 4.88
CA GLY A 153 -5.52 -4.58 3.65
C GLY A 153 -7.02 -4.29 3.87
N ILE A 154 -7.60 -4.88 4.91
CA ILE A 154 -9.00 -4.60 5.33
C ILE A 154 -9.15 -3.13 5.68
N TYR A 155 -8.25 -2.60 6.51
CA TYR A 155 -8.26 -1.20 6.95
C TYR A 155 -8.20 -0.25 5.75
N LEU A 156 -7.28 -0.47 4.80
CA LEU A 156 -7.17 0.34 3.59
C LEU A 156 -8.45 0.25 2.75
N THR A 157 -8.98 -0.94 2.55
CA THR A 157 -10.22 -1.16 1.79
C THR A 157 -11.40 -0.45 2.43
N HIS A 158 -11.50 -0.47 3.76
CA HIS A 158 -12.51 0.25 4.54
C HIS A 158 -12.32 1.77 4.42
N ALA A 159 -11.12 2.29 4.64
CA ALA A 159 -10.82 3.73 4.54
C ALA A 159 -11.16 4.29 3.15
N LEU A 160 -10.92 3.51 2.08
CA LEU A 160 -11.25 3.89 0.71
C LEU A 160 -12.76 3.89 0.39
N ARG A 161 -13.61 3.31 1.24
CA ARG A 161 -15.08 3.43 1.12
C ARG A 161 -15.54 4.83 1.51
N TYR A 162 -14.90 5.42 2.52
CA TYR A 162 -15.23 6.74 3.06
C TYR A 162 -14.35 7.87 2.51
N SER A 163 -13.39 7.55 1.64
CA SER A 163 -12.48 8.54 1.05
C SER A 163 -13.07 9.30 -0.14
N ALA A 164 -14.36 9.15 -0.45
CA ALA A 164 -15.05 10.05 -1.35
C ALA A 164 -15.17 11.39 -0.61
N VAL A 165 -14.29 12.35 -0.93
CA VAL A 165 -14.50 13.75 -0.52
C VAL A 165 -15.91 14.12 -0.98
N PRO A 166 -16.84 14.51 -0.09
CA PRO A 166 -18.12 15.02 -0.53
C PRO A 166 -17.82 16.17 -1.49
N ALA A 167 -18.37 16.14 -2.71
CA ALA A 167 -18.20 17.22 -3.68
C ALA A 167 -18.52 18.61 -3.09
N VAL A 168 -19.28 18.64 -1.99
CA VAL A 168 -19.58 19.79 -1.13
C VAL A 168 -18.34 20.44 -0.51
N VAL A 169 -17.35 19.68 -0.01
CA VAL A 169 -16.13 20.23 0.62
C VAL A 169 -15.21 20.83 -0.44
N GLN A 170 -15.16 20.24 -1.64
CA GLN A 170 -14.38 20.73 -2.76
C GLN A 170 -14.99 22.00 -3.37
N LYS A 171 -16.33 22.05 -3.51
CA LYS A 171 -17.05 23.28 -3.90
C LYS A 171 -16.89 24.39 -2.85
N GLY A 172 -16.98 24.06 -1.56
CA GLY A 172 -16.88 25.01 -0.46
C GLY A 172 -15.50 25.66 -0.37
N SER A 173 -14.42 24.89 -0.51
CA SER A 173 -13.05 25.42 -0.50
C SER A 173 -12.73 26.25 -1.74
N THR A 174 -13.21 25.86 -2.93
CA THR A 174 -13.09 26.68 -4.14
C THR A 174 -13.94 27.95 -4.08
N ALA A 175 -15.14 27.89 -3.48
CA ALA A 175 -16.01 29.04 -3.32
C ALA A 175 -15.47 30.03 -2.28
N LEU A 176 -14.92 29.55 -1.16
CA LEU A 176 -14.23 30.40 -0.18
C LEU A 176 -12.96 31.03 -0.77
N ALA A 177 -12.16 30.28 -1.53
CA ALA A 177 -10.97 30.82 -2.19
C ALA A 177 -11.34 31.86 -3.27
N ALA A 178 -12.38 31.60 -4.06
CA ALA A 178 -12.90 32.55 -5.06
C ALA A 178 -13.53 33.79 -4.42
N ALA A 179 -14.20 33.65 -3.27
CA ALA A 179 -14.78 34.78 -2.52
C ALA A 179 -13.72 35.63 -1.78
N ALA A 180 -12.56 35.05 -1.44
CA ALA A 180 -11.45 35.77 -0.83
C ALA A 180 -10.62 36.58 -1.84
N ALA A 181 -10.53 36.13 -3.10
CA ALA A 181 -9.77 36.79 -4.17
C ALA A 181 -10.15 38.27 -4.42
N PRO A 182 -11.43 38.67 -4.51
CA PRO A 182 -11.79 40.07 -4.74
C PRO A 182 -11.53 40.99 -3.54
N ARG A 183 -11.51 40.46 -2.31
CA ARG A 183 -11.33 41.27 -1.07
C ARG A 183 -9.89 41.75 -0.87
N ILE A 184 -8.90 40.96 -1.30
CA ILE A 184 -7.48 41.36 -1.25
C ILE A 184 -7.19 42.43 -2.32
N ALA A 185 -7.78 42.29 -3.51
CA ALA A 185 -7.65 43.27 -4.58
C ALA A 185 -8.25 44.63 -4.19
N THR A 186 -9.46 44.66 -3.60
CA THR A 186 -10.09 45.94 -3.18
C THR A 186 -9.40 46.61 -2.00
N ALA A 187 -8.82 45.86 -1.05
CA ALA A 187 -8.06 46.41 0.06
C ALA A 187 -6.76 47.10 -0.42
N ALA A 188 -6.07 46.51 -1.41
CA ALA A 188 -4.89 47.09 -2.02
C ALA A 188 -5.21 48.39 -2.80
N THR A 189 -6.32 48.45 -3.54
CA THR A 189 -6.70 49.66 -4.29
C THR A 189 -7.12 50.82 -3.39
N ARG A 190 -7.82 50.53 -2.26
CA ARG A 190 -8.22 51.56 -1.29
C ARG A 190 -7.01 52.19 -0.58
N SER A 191 -5.99 51.41 -0.25
CA SER A 191 -4.76 51.92 0.38
C SER A 191 -3.92 52.81 -0.54
N MET A 192 -3.93 52.56 -1.86
CA MET A 192 -3.21 53.39 -2.82
C MET A 192 -3.94 54.72 -3.12
N SER A 193 -5.28 54.71 -3.10
CA SER A 193 -6.08 55.93 -3.29
C SER A 193 -5.94 56.93 -2.13
N THR A 194 -5.89 56.46 -0.88
CA THR A 194 -5.66 57.33 0.30
C THR A 194 -4.26 57.92 0.33
N ALA A 195 -3.24 57.18 -0.11
CA ALA A 195 -1.87 57.67 -0.20
C ALA A 195 -1.68 58.73 -1.31
N ALA A 196 -2.41 58.60 -2.42
CA ALA A 196 -2.40 59.59 -3.50
C ALA A 196 -3.13 60.89 -3.11
N ALA A 197 -4.26 60.80 -2.41
CA ALA A 197 -5.00 61.98 -1.92
C ALA A 197 -4.20 62.77 -0.86
N ALA A 198 -3.46 62.09 0.02
CA ALA A 198 -2.62 62.74 1.02
C ALA A 198 -1.44 63.52 0.41
N LYS A 199 -0.89 63.07 -0.73
CA LYS A 199 0.20 63.77 -1.43
C LYS A 199 -0.24 65.07 -2.12
N ASN A 200 -1.48 65.15 -2.62
CA ASN A 200 -2.00 66.37 -3.27
C ASN A 200 -2.36 67.50 -2.30
N LEU A 201 -2.63 67.18 -1.03
CA LEU A 201 -2.92 68.19 0.01
C LEU A 201 -1.65 68.87 0.55
N LEU A 202 -0.47 68.26 0.38
CA LEU A 202 0.82 68.78 0.85
C LEU A 202 1.54 69.67 -0.18
N SER A 203 0.99 69.85 -1.38
CA SER A 203 1.59 70.65 -2.46
C SER A 203 0.89 72.00 -2.72
N ALA A 204 0.02 72.46 -1.81
CA ALA A 204 -0.60 73.77 -1.95
C ALA A 204 0.45 74.89 -1.78
N PRO A 205 0.59 75.83 -2.73
CA PRO A 205 1.63 76.84 -2.70
C PRO A 205 1.36 77.87 -1.60
N LYS A 206 2.36 78.13 -0.75
CA LYS A 206 2.36 79.27 0.17
C LYS A 206 2.45 80.56 -0.66
N VAL A 207 1.31 81.25 -0.79
CA VAL A 207 1.23 82.60 -1.34
C VAL A 207 1.44 83.61 -0.20
N LEU A 208 2.55 84.34 -0.31
CA LEU A 208 2.85 85.73 0.08
C LEU A 208 2.01 86.42 1.18
N LYS A 209 2.70 86.91 2.22
CA LYS A 209 3.03 88.34 2.43
C LYS A 209 4.14 88.48 3.45
#